data_AF-A0A1G0CXK1-F1
#
_entry.id   AF-A0A1G0CXK1-F1
#
_cell.length_a   1.000
_cell.length_b   1.000
_cell.length_c   1.000
_cell.angle_alpha   90.00
_cell.angle_beta   90.00
_cell.angle_gamma   90.00
#
_symmetry.space_group_name_H-M   'P 1'
#
loop_
_entity.id
_entity.type
_entity.pdbx_description
1 polymer ?
#
loop_
_entity_poly.entity_id
_entity_poly.type
_entity_poly.pdbx_seq_one_letter_code
_entity_poly.pdbx_strand_id
1 'polypeptide(L)'
;MGRVEDDYTRPLKEIYESLPEDTREALSADIRKIWMYFIFWAVFIAISAVAIVWFVACELIDEPLGERLQRIGSIVPVLAVIGETLFIVRLNKLASVIHPAKLTYEIYKQRRFKPLVNISLWVTFLIVCLSAVFSGYGDLLF
;
A
#
# COMPACT_ATOMS: atom_id res chain seq x y z
N MET A 1 19.58 23.23 21.53
CA MET A 1 18.68 22.93 20.39
C MET A 1 19.48 22.11 19.41
N GLY A 2 19.21 20.80 19.30
CA GLY A 2 19.87 19.93 18.31
C GLY A 2 19.43 20.33 16.90
N ARG A 3 20.32 20.19 15.92
CA ARG A 3 19.99 20.52 14.52
C ARG A 3 19.03 19.46 13.99
N VAL A 4 18.09 19.87 13.13
CA VAL A 4 17.11 18.98 12.48
C VAL A 4 17.79 17.78 11.79
N GLU A 5 19.00 17.97 11.28
CA GLU A 5 19.82 16.94 10.65
C GLU A 5 20.21 15.79 11.60
N ASP A 6 20.35 16.08 12.90
CA ASP A 6 20.70 15.06 13.90
C ASP A 6 19.53 14.07 14.12
N ASP A 7 18.28 14.53 13.97
CA ASP A 7 17.09 13.67 14.11
C ASP A 7 16.91 12.71 12.92
N TYR A 8 17.53 12.98 11.77
CA TYR A 8 17.51 12.07 10.62
C TYR A 8 18.50 10.91 10.75
N THR A 9 19.58 11.07 11.52
CA THR A 9 20.61 10.03 11.73
C THR A 9 20.35 9.19 12.96
N ARG A 10 19.61 9.72 13.94
CA ARG A 10 19.25 9.02 15.19
C ARG A 10 18.47 7.71 14.97
N PRO A 11 18.67 6.70 15.84
CA PRO A 11 17.83 5.51 15.88
C PRO A 11 16.36 5.86 16.15
N LEU A 12 15.44 5.15 15.49
CA LEU A 12 13.99 5.36 15.68
C LEU A 12 13.55 5.22 17.15
N LYS A 13 14.22 4.35 17.93
CA LYS A 13 13.94 4.17 19.36
C LYS A 13 14.24 5.42 20.17
N GLU A 14 15.39 6.05 19.94
CA GLU A 14 15.79 7.29 20.62
C GLU A 14 14.86 8.45 20.26
N ILE A 15 14.45 8.53 18.98
CA ILE A 15 13.47 9.51 18.52
C ILE A 15 12.14 9.33 19.27
N TYR A 16 11.68 8.08 19.41
CA TYR A 16 10.45 7.78 20.15
C TYR A 16 10.54 8.16 21.64
N GLU A 17 11.64 7.82 22.30
CA GLU A 17 11.87 8.09 23.73
C GLU A 17 12.06 9.60 24.03
N SER A 18 12.54 10.37 23.05
CA SER A 18 12.70 11.83 23.19
C SER A 18 11.39 12.62 23.17
N LEU A 19 10.27 11.99 22.79
CA LEU A 19 8.96 12.65 22.70
C LEU A 19 8.26 12.71 24.08
N PRO A 20 7.53 13.80 24.38
CA PRO A 20 6.66 13.87 25.57
C PRO A 20 5.66 12.70 25.61
N GLU A 21 5.25 12.26 26.81
CA GLU A 21 4.31 11.12 26.98
C GLU A 21 3.03 11.29 26.18
N ASP A 22 2.38 12.46 26.26
CA ASP A 22 1.17 12.78 25.50
C ASP A 22 1.36 12.62 23.97
N THR A 23 2.56 12.93 23.48
CA THR A 23 2.90 12.80 22.06
C THR A 23 3.19 11.35 21.68
N ARG A 24 3.77 10.55 22.59
CA ARG A 24 4.01 9.11 22.41
C ARG A 24 2.71 8.31 22.37
N GLU A 25 1.72 8.67 23.19
CA GLU A 25 0.38 8.06 23.15
C GLU A 25 -0.36 8.37 21.85
N ALA A 26 -0.34 9.63 21.41
CA ALA A 26 -0.90 10.00 20.11
C ALA A 26 -0.19 9.26 18.96
N LEU A 27 1.14 9.13 19.03
CA LEU A 27 1.93 8.39 18.05
C LEU A 27 1.58 6.91 18.00
N SER A 28 1.41 6.26 19.16
CA SER A 28 1.09 4.82 19.22
C SER A 28 -0.31 4.55 18.64
N ALA A 29 -1.27 5.44 18.88
CA ALA A 29 -2.59 5.38 18.28
C ALA A 29 -2.54 5.53 16.75
N ASP A 30 -1.74 6.47 16.23
CA ASP A 30 -1.54 6.65 14.79
C ASP A 30 -0.83 5.45 14.15
N ILE A 31 0.20 4.91 14.80
CA ILE A 31 0.90 3.69 14.36
C ILE A 31 -0.11 2.53 14.24
N ARG A 32 -0.98 2.35 15.23
CA ARG A 32 -2.02 1.31 15.20
C ARG A 32 -2.97 1.49 14.03
N LYS A 33 -3.43 2.73 13.75
CA LYS A 33 -4.29 3.03 12.59
C LYS A 33 -3.60 2.69 11.27
N ILE A 34 -2.33 3.09 11.12
CA ILE A 34 -1.56 2.80 9.91
C ILE A 34 -1.42 1.29 9.70
N TRP A 35 -1.15 0.53 10.76
CA TRP A 35 -1.12 -0.94 10.68
C TRP A 35 -2.46 -1.54 10.28
N MET A 36 -3.58 -1.05 10.83
CA MET A 36 -4.90 -1.52 10.40
C MET A 36 -5.12 -1.26 8.91
N TYR A 37 -4.77 -0.07 8.39
CA TYR A 37 -4.89 0.20 6.96
C TYR A 37 -4.04 -0.72 6.11
N PHE A 38 -2.82 -1.04 6.55
CA PHE A 38 -1.97 -1.99 5.86
C PHE A 38 -2.57 -3.41 5.85
N ILE A 39 -3.14 -3.84 6.99
CA ILE A 39 -3.84 -5.13 7.08
C ILE A 39 -5.05 -5.15 6.15
N PHE A 40 -5.87 -4.10 6.14
CA PHE A 40 -7.01 -4.00 5.22
C PHE A 40 -6.58 -4.04 3.75
N TRP A 41 -5.49 -3.36 3.40
CA TRP A 41 -4.93 -3.40 2.05
C TRP A 41 -4.44 -4.80 1.68
N ALA A 42 -3.73 -5.48 2.57
CA ALA A 42 -3.25 -6.85 2.34
C ALA A 42 -4.42 -7.84 2.20
N VAL A 43 -5.45 -7.72 3.04
CA VAL A 43 -6.68 -8.52 2.95
C VAL A 43 -7.42 -8.24 1.64
N PHE A 44 -7.51 -6.98 1.22
CA PHE A 44 -8.10 -6.62 -0.06
C PHE A 44 -7.39 -7.31 -1.23
N ILE A 45 -6.05 -7.26 -1.27
CA ILE A 45 -5.27 -7.96 -2.30
C ILE A 45 -5.51 -9.47 -2.27
N ALA A 46 -5.52 -10.08 -1.08
CA ALA A 46 -5.75 -11.51 -0.94
C ALA A 46 -7.15 -11.92 -1.46
N ILE A 47 -8.19 -11.16 -1.11
CA ILE A 47 -9.55 -11.39 -1.60
C ILE A 47 -9.61 -11.22 -3.12
N SER A 48 -8.97 -10.18 -3.67
CA SER A 48 -8.90 -9.99 -5.12
C SER A 48 -8.20 -11.15 -5.83
N ALA A 49 -7.10 -11.67 -5.28
CA ALA A 49 -6.41 -12.82 -5.84
C ALA A 49 -7.29 -14.09 -5.84
N VAL A 50 -7.99 -14.36 -4.73
CA VAL A 50 -8.94 -15.48 -4.64
C VAL A 50 -10.09 -15.32 -5.63
N ALA A 51 -10.65 -14.11 -5.75
CA ALA A 51 -11.71 -13.83 -6.71
C ALA A 51 -11.25 -14.07 -8.15
N ILE A 52 -10.04 -13.65 -8.52
CA ILE A 52 -9.46 -13.91 -9.85
C ILE A 52 -9.35 -15.41 -10.11
N VAL A 53 -8.77 -16.17 -9.18
CA VAL A 53 -8.63 -17.63 -9.32
C VAL A 53 -10.00 -18.30 -9.44
N TRP A 54 -10.96 -17.87 -8.63
CA TRP A 54 -12.33 -18.36 -8.69
C TRP A 54 -12.99 -18.07 -10.06
N PHE A 55 -12.84 -16.85 -10.58
CA PHE A 55 -13.36 -16.47 -11.90
C PHE A 55 -12.73 -17.26 -13.06
N VAL A 56 -11.45 -17.63 -12.96
CA VAL A 56 -10.78 -18.47 -13.95
C VAL A 56 -11.25 -19.93 -13.84
N ALA A 57 -11.38 -20.44 -12.61
CA ALA A 57 -11.67 -21.86 -12.35
C ALA A 57 -13.14 -22.22 -12.54
N CYS A 58 -14.06 -21.32 -12.24
CA CYS A 58 -15.47 -21.54 -12.54
C CYS A 58 -15.75 -21.15 -13.99
N GLU A 59 -16.28 -22.08 -14.78
CA GLU A 59 -16.85 -21.84 -16.11
C GLU A 59 -18.14 -21.02 -16.02
N LEU A 60 -18.07 -19.84 -15.41
CA LEU A 60 -19.20 -18.94 -15.18
C LEU A 60 -19.67 -18.26 -16.47
N ILE A 61 -18.84 -18.26 -17.52
CA ILE A 61 -19.10 -17.69 -18.84
C ILE A 61 -18.57 -18.69 -19.88
N ASP A 62 -19.39 -19.14 -20.84
CA ASP A 62 -19.02 -20.01 -21.98
C ASP A 62 -18.08 -19.31 -22.99
N GLU A 63 -17.01 -18.70 -22.51
CA GLU A 63 -15.93 -18.09 -23.30
C GLU A 63 -14.67 -18.97 -23.20
N PRO A 64 -13.85 -19.06 -24.27
CA PRO A 64 -12.57 -19.77 -24.23
C PRO A 64 -11.63 -19.15 -23.19
N LEU A 65 -10.75 -19.98 -22.59
CA LEU A 65 -9.84 -19.58 -21.50
C LEU A 65 -9.01 -18.31 -21.79
N GLY A 66 -8.63 -18.07 -23.06
CA GLY A 66 -7.87 -16.89 -23.45
C GLY A 66 -8.64 -15.58 -23.32
N GLU A 67 -9.90 -15.53 -23.76
CA GLU A 67 -10.75 -14.34 -23.63
C GLU A 67 -11.06 -14.02 -22.16
N ARG A 68 -11.26 -15.07 -21.34
CA ARG A 68 -11.42 -14.92 -19.88
C ARG A 68 -10.18 -14.29 -19.24
N LEU A 69 -8.98 -14.74 -19.61
CA LEU A 69 -7.71 -14.18 -19.11
C LEU A 69 -7.48 -12.74 -19.58
N GLN A 70 -7.87 -12.40 -20.81
CA GLN A 70 -7.75 -11.05 -21.36
C GLN A 70 -8.68 -10.05 -20.64
N ARG A 71 -9.93 -10.43 -20.36
CA ARG A 71 -10.85 -9.60 -19.56
C ARG A 71 -10.36 -9.39 -18.13
N ILE A 72 -9.87 -10.46 -17.49
CA ILE A 72 -9.31 -10.34 -16.14
C ILE A 72 -8.06 -9.43 -16.18
N GLY A 73 -7.18 -9.61 -17.16
CA GLY A 73 -5.99 -8.79 -17.36
C GLY A 73 -6.26 -7.31 -17.60
N SER A 74 -7.44 -6.92 -18.08
CA SER A 74 -7.81 -5.51 -18.25
C SER A 74 -8.46 -4.88 -17.00
N ILE A 75 -9.17 -5.67 -16.17
CA ILE A 75 -9.87 -5.18 -14.97
C ILE A 75 -8.95 -5.11 -13.74
N VAL A 76 -8.09 -6.12 -13.57
CA VAL A 76 -7.19 -6.24 -12.41
C VAL A 76 -6.26 -5.02 -12.22
N PRO A 77 -5.60 -4.45 -13.24
CA PRO A 77 -4.70 -3.32 -13.04
C PRO A 77 -5.46 -2.05 -12.64
N VAL A 78 -6.68 -1.85 -13.13
CA VAL A 78 -7.54 -0.71 -12.72
C VAL A 78 -7.89 -0.82 -11.24
N LEU A 79 -8.34 -2.00 -10.78
CA LEU A 79 -8.66 -2.23 -9.36
C LEU A 79 -7.43 -2.11 -8.46
N ALA A 80 -6.27 -2.60 -8.91
CA ALA A 80 -5.01 -2.49 -8.16
C ALA A 80 -4.59 -1.03 -7.97
N VAL A 81 -4.65 -0.21 -9.03
CA VAL A 81 -4.32 1.22 -8.96
C VAL A 81 -5.30 1.98 -8.06
N ILE A 82 -6.61 1.71 -8.15
CA ILE A 82 -7.61 2.35 -7.29
C ILE A 82 -7.39 1.97 -5.82
N GLY A 83 -7.19 0.68 -5.54
CA GLY A 83 -6.95 0.17 -4.19
C GLY A 83 -5.70 0.77 -3.55
N GLU A 84 -4.60 0.84 -4.30
CA GLU A 84 -3.38 1.48 -3.83
C GLU A 84 -3.54 3.00 -3.67
N THR A 85 -4.19 3.69 -4.61
CA THR A 85 -4.42 5.14 -4.51
C THR A 85 -5.19 5.48 -3.23
N LEU A 86 -6.25 4.72 -2.92
CA LEU A 86 -7.02 4.88 -1.69
C LEU A 86 -6.17 4.62 -0.44
N PHE A 87 -5.29 3.61 -0.48
CA PHE A 87 -4.35 3.31 0.61
C PHE A 87 -3.37 4.46 0.84
N ILE A 88 -2.71 4.95 -0.21
CA ILE A 88 -1.74 6.07 -0.14
C ILE A 88 -2.42 7.35 0.33
N VAL A 89 -3.62 7.69 -0.18
CA VAL A 89 -4.36 8.89 0.24
C VAL A 89 -4.71 8.83 1.72
N ARG A 90 -5.17 7.68 2.23
CA ARG A 90 -5.47 7.52 3.66
C ARG A 90 -4.22 7.57 4.53
N LEU A 91 -3.12 6.98 4.07
CA LEU A 91 -1.82 7.08 4.73
C LEU A 91 -1.31 8.52 4.80
N ASN A 92 -1.40 9.25 3.69
CA ASN A 92 -0.94 10.63 3.62
C ASN A 92 -1.77 11.54 4.53
N LYS A 93 -3.10 11.34 4.58
CA LYS A 93 -3.98 12.07 5.51
C LYS A 93 -3.65 11.82 6.99
N LEU A 94 -3.11 10.65 7.34
CA LEU A 94 -2.62 10.35 8.71
C LEU A 94 -1.23 10.91 8.98
N ALA A 95 -0.43 11.12 7.93
CA ALA A 95 0.90 11.69 8.02
C ALA A 95 0.85 13.23 8.10
N SER A 96 -0.05 13.87 7.35
CA SER A 96 -0.09 15.33 7.12
C SER A 96 -0.79 16.16 8.21
N VAL A 97 -0.91 15.68 9.44
CA VAL A 97 -1.41 16.52 10.55
C VAL A 97 -0.27 17.43 11.00
N ILE A 98 -0.11 18.51 10.24
CA ILE A 98 0.98 19.48 10.34
C ILE A 98 0.79 20.32 11.60
N HIS A 99 1.56 20.01 12.64
CA HIS A 99 1.94 21.00 13.64
C HIS A 99 3.45 21.20 13.55
N PRO A 100 3.97 22.43 13.40
CA PRO A 100 5.40 22.70 13.23
C PRO A 100 6.27 22.24 14.43
N ALA A 101 5.67 21.97 15.60
CA ALA A 101 6.34 21.33 16.74
C ALA A 101 6.51 19.80 16.61
N LYS A 102 6.04 19.19 15.51
CA LYS A 102 6.01 17.73 15.27
C LYS A 102 6.88 17.29 14.10
N LEU A 103 7.91 18.05 13.73
CA LEU A 103 8.84 17.66 12.67
C LEU A 103 9.49 16.29 12.98
N THR A 104 9.97 16.09 14.20
CA THR A 104 10.54 14.83 14.70
C THR A 104 9.53 13.67 14.65
N TYR A 105 8.24 13.97 14.85
CA TYR A 105 7.13 13.01 14.77
C TYR A 105 6.82 12.60 13.32
N GLU A 106 6.87 13.54 12.37
CA GLU A 106 6.73 13.25 10.95
C GLU A 106 7.94 12.46 10.41
N ILE A 107 9.16 12.81 10.83
CA ILE A 107 10.38 12.07 10.50
C ILE A 107 10.28 10.62 10.96
N TYR A 108 9.78 10.39 12.19
CA TYR A 108 9.55 9.04 12.70
C TYR A 108 8.59 8.24 11.83
N LYS A 109 7.41 8.80 11.53
CA LYS A 109 6.39 8.12 10.68
C LYS A 109 6.94 7.84 9.29
N GLN A 110 7.56 8.84 8.66
CA GLN A 110 8.12 8.69 7.32
C GLN A 110 9.17 7.58 7.31
N ARG A 111 10.14 7.58 8.23
CA ARG A 111 11.20 6.55 8.27
C ARG A 111 10.64 5.16 8.60
N ARG A 112 9.68 5.04 9.50
CA ARG A 112 9.10 3.76 9.91
C ARG A 112 8.20 3.15 8.82
N PHE A 113 7.44 3.96 8.09
CA PHE A 113 6.43 3.47 7.14
C PHE A 113 6.84 3.60 5.66
N LYS A 114 7.93 4.30 5.33
CA LYS A 114 8.48 4.35 3.96
C LYS A 114 8.76 2.96 3.36
N PRO A 115 9.31 1.97 4.09
CA PRO A 115 9.46 0.62 3.55
C PRO A 115 8.12 -0.02 3.17
N LEU A 116 7.06 0.20 3.96
CA LEU A 116 5.73 -0.35 3.71
C LEU A 116 5.10 0.27 2.46
N VAL A 117 5.24 1.58 2.28
CA VAL A 117 4.78 2.28 1.06
C VAL A 117 5.57 1.81 -0.17
N ASN A 118 6.88 1.64 -0.05
CA ASN A 118 7.68 1.12 -1.16
C ASN A 118 7.26 -0.31 -1.52
N ILE A 119 6.99 -1.17 -0.53
CA ILE A 119 6.50 -2.52 -0.76
C ILE A 119 5.14 -2.49 -1.46
N SER A 120 4.21 -1.61 -1.05
CA SER A 120 2.92 -1.51 -1.73
C SER A 120 3.08 -1.15 -3.21
N LEU A 121 3.94 -0.15 -3.50
CA LEU A 121 4.20 0.30 -4.86
C LEU A 121 4.82 -0.82 -5.71
N TRP A 122 5.76 -1.58 -5.15
CA TRP A 122 6.33 -2.74 -5.83
C TRP A 122 5.29 -3.82 -6.12
N VAL A 123 4.40 -4.10 -5.17
CA VAL A 123 3.33 -5.08 -5.36
C VAL A 123 2.36 -4.63 -6.46
N THR A 124 1.91 -3.38 -6.44
CA THR A 124 1.04 -2.85 -7.50
C THR A 124 1.74 -2.84 -8.85
N PHE A 125 3.01 -2.44 -8.91
CA PHE A 125 3.78 -2.47 -10.14
C PHE A 125 3.82 -3.89 -10.74
N LEU A 126 4.09 -4.91 -9.91
CA LEU A 126 4.07 -6.31 -10.34
C LEU A 126 2.69 -6.74 -10.83
N ILE A 127 1.62 -6.35 -10.13
CA ILE A 127 0.24 -6.65 -10.53
C ILE A 127 -0.07 -6.01 -11.90
N VAL A 128 0.32 -4.75 -12.11
CA VAL A 128 0.11 -4.04 -13.38
C VAL A 128 0.89 -4.69 -14.50
N CYS A 129 2.17 -5.02 -14.29
CA CYS A 129 2.99 -5.71 -15.30
C CYS A 129 2.43 -7.08 -15.65
N LEU A 130 2.06 -7.90 -14.67
CA LEU A 130 1.44 -9.22 -14.92
C LEU A 130 0.13 -9.08 -15.68
N SER A 131 -0.71 -8.11 -15.29
CA SER A 131 -1.98 -7.85 -15.96
C SER A 131 -1.79 -7.40 -17.41
N ALA A 132 -0.81 -6.54 -17.68
CA ALA A 132 -0.45 -6.12 -19.03
C ALA A 132 0.05 -7.30 -19.89
N VAL A 133 0.85 -8.20 -19.31
CA VAL A 133 1.27 -9.44 -19.97
C VAL A 133 0.05 -10.32 -20.29
N PHE A 134 -0.86 -10.54 -19.35
CA PHE A 134 -2.07 -11.34 -19.60
C PHE A 134 -2.98 -10.71 -20.66
N SER A 135 -3.13 -9.38 -20.64
CA SER A 135 -3.90 -8.66 -21.66
C SER A 135 -3.24 -8.75 -23.05
N GLY A 136 -1.91 -8.63 -23.13
CA GLY A 136 -1.18 -8.68 -24.40
C GLY A 136 -1.03 -10.09 -24.97
N TYR A 137 -0.94 -11.12 -24.12
CA TYR A 137 -0.95 -12.52 -24.58
C TYR A 137 -2.32 -12.93 -25.14
N GLY A 138 -3.43 -12.36 -24.63
CA GLY A 138 -4.76 -12.53 -25.23
C GLY A 138 -4.81 -12.00 -26.67
N ASP A 139 -4.19 -10.84 -26.92
CA ASP A 139 -4.11 -10.19 -28.24
C ASP A 139 -3.12 -10.85 -29.23
N LEU A 140 -2.21 -11.70 -28.74
CA LEU A 140 -1.23 -12.42 -29.58
C LEU A 140 -1.67 -13.85 -29.92
N LEU A 141 -2.57 -14.43 -29.12
CA LEU A 141 -3.09 -15.79 -29.31
C LEU A 141 -4.43 -15.84 -30.05
N PHE A 142 -5.09 -14.68 -30.22
CA PHE A 142 -6.35 -14.49 -30.95
C PHE A 142 -6.22 -13.30 -31.92
#